data_AF-A0A1B2R5Z6-F1
#
_entry.id   AF-A0A1B2R5Z6-F1
#
_cell.length_a   1.000
_cell.length_b   1.000
_cell.length_c   1.000
_cell.angle_alpha   90.00
_cell.angle_beta   90.00
_cell.angle_gamma   90.00
#
_symmetry.space_group_name_H-M   'P 1'
#
loop_
_entity.id
_entity.type
_entity.pdbx_description
1 polymer ?
#
loop_
_entity_poly.entity_id
_entity_poly.type
_entity_poly.pdbx_seq_one_letter_code
_entity_poly.pdbx_strand_id
1 'polypeptide(L)'
;MPLRPPLTRDDLTRIRARYEVTPDRAPCSYQDAVVWHDVIALLHEIKRLRAMLLRAEQLRERFPKPGNCLDQVWEKFQHDLAAEPCVRELGQIKEELTAPRHRKRKGA
;
A
#
# COMPACT_ATOMS: atom_id res chain seq x y z
N MET A 1 -6.31 -16.92 14.29
CA MET A 1 -5.26 -17.02 13.26
C MET A 1 -4.53 -15.69 13.18
N PRO A 2 -3.19 -15.66 13.20
CA PRO A 2 -2.45 -14.42 12.98
C PRO A 2 -2.82 -13.87 11.60
N LEU A 3 -2.98 -12.54 11.53
CA LEU A 3 -3.12 -11.86 10.24
C LEU A 3 -1.85 -12.14 9.43
N ARG A 4 -2.00 -12.47 8.14
CA ARG A 4 -0.84 -12.58 7.25
C ARG A 4 -0.10 -11.24 7.25
N PRO A 5 1.24 -11.24 7.19
CA PRO A 5 1.99 -10.01 7.06
C PRO A 5 1.53 -9.24 5.81
N PRO A 6 1.57 -7.90 5.84
CA PRO A 6 1.23 -7.06 4.69
C PRO A 6 2.15 -7.39 3.52
N LEU A 7 1.61 -7.34 2.30
CA LEU A 7 2.44 -7.46 1.10
C LEU A 7 3.37 -6.24 0.99
N THR A 8 4.66 -6.50 0.76
CA THR A 8 5.64 -5.45 0.52
C THR A 8 5.49 -4.89 -0.90
N ARG A 9 6.09 -3.73 -1.16
CA ARG A 9 6.19 -3.17 -2.52
C ARG A 9 6.83 -4.17 -3.48
N ASP A 10 7.89 -4.84 -3.05
CA ASP A 10 8.59 -5.85 -3.87
C ASP A 10 7.71 -7.06 -4.16
N ASP A 11 6.84 -7.46 -3.23
CA ASP A 11 5.83 -8.50 -3.48
C ASP A 11 4.86 -8.07 -4.58
N LEU A 12 4.32 -6.85 -4.48
CA LEU A 12 3.37 -6.32 -5.47
C LEU A 12 4.03 -6.13 -6.84
N THR A 13 5.27 -5.66 -6.90
CA THR A 13 6.05 -5.54 -8.14
C THR A 13 6.29 -6.90 -8.76
N ARG A 14 6.66 -7.92 -7.97
CA ARG A 14 6.84 -9.29 -8.46
C ARG A 14 5.54 -9.91 -8.96
N ILE A 15 4.43 -9.72 -8.24
CA ILE A 15 3.10 -10.18 -8.67
C ILE A 15 2.78 -9.51 -10.01
N ARG A 16 2.85 -8.19 -10.10
CA ARG A 16 2.56 -7.43 -11.32
C ARG A 16 3.38 -7.91 -12.52
N ALA A 17 4.70 -8.04 -12.35
CA ALA A 17 5.61 -8.47 -13.41
C ALA A 17 5.22 -9.83 -14.03
N ARG A 18 4.63 -10.74 -13.24
CA ARG A 18 4.14 -12.02 -13.76
C ARG A 18 3.00 -11.88 -14.77
N TYR A 19 2.18 -10.83 -14.67
CA TYR A 19 1.03 -10.60 -15.53
C TYR A 19 1.30 -9.56 -16.63
N GLU A 20 2.54 -9.07 -16.75
CA GLU A 20 2.91 -8.20 -17.87
C GLU A 20 2.87 -8.99 -19.18
N VAL A 21 2.36 -8.35 -20.22
CA VAL A 21 2.25 -8.96 -21.55
C VAL A 21 3.65 -9.17 -22.11
N THR A 22 4.03 -10.43 -22.30
CA THR A 22 5.28 -10.81 -22.94
C THR A 22 4.99 -11.64 -24.18
N PRO A 23 5.88 -11.67 -25.19
CA PRO A 23 5.71 -12.47 -26.40
C PRO A 23 5.45 -13.96 -26.10
N ASP A 24 6.03 -14.45 -24.99
CA ASP A 24 6.01 -15.86 -24.59
C ASP A 24 4.85 -16.23 -23.66
N ARG A 25 4.05 -15.25 -23.21
CA ARG A 25 2.93 -15.50 -22.27
C ARG A 25 1.65 -14.79 -22.71
N ALA A 26 0.69 -15.57 -23.20
CA ALA A 26 -0.63 -15.07 -23.51
C ALA A 26 -1.36 -14.57 -22.23
N PRO A 27 -2.12 -13.46 -22.29
CA PRO A 27 -2.82 -12.87 -21.13
C PRO A 27 -3.84 -13.77 -20.44
N CYS A 28 -4.13 -14.97 -20.96
CA CYS A 28 -5.22 -15.85 -20.54
C CYS A 28 -4.78 -17.16 -19.88
N SER A 29 -3.48 -17.38 -19.63
CA SER A 29 -3.00 -18.51 -18.81
C SER A 29 -3.16 -18.21 -17.31
N TYR A 30 -4.42 -18.20 -16.84
CA TYR A 30 -4.78 -17.95 -15.44
C TYR A 30 -4.92 -19.23 -14.59
N GLN A 31 -4.54 -20.39 -15.11
CA GLN A 31 -4.92 -21.68 -14.52
C GLN A 31 -3.84 -22.33 -13.66
N ASP A 32 -2.66 -21.71 -13.52
CA ASP A 32 -1.58 -22.29 -12.73
C ASP A 32 -1.72 -21.97 -11.24
N ALA A 33 -1.23 -22.88 -10.38
CA ALA A 33 -1.26 -22.72 -8.92
C ALA A 33 -0.64 -21.40 -8.44
N VAL A 34 0.34 -20.87 -9.16
CA VAL A 34 0.97 -19.56 -8.89
C VAL A 34 -0.05 -18.43 -8.99
N VAL A 35 -0.92 -18.45 -10.01
CA VAL A 35 -1.96 -17.44 -10.20
C VAL A 35 -2.94 -17.46 -9.03
N TRP A 36 -3.32 -18.67 -8.59
CA TRP A 36 -4.23 -18.81 -7.47
C TRP A 36 -3.64 -18.32 -6.14
N HIS A 37 -2.35 -18.59 -5.91
CA HIS A 37 -1.63 -18.05 -4.75
C HIS A 37 -1.59 -16.52 -4.76
N ASP A 38 -1.31 -15.92 -5.92
CA ASP A 38 -1.29 -14.47 -6.10
C ASP A 38 -2.66 -13.85 -5.82
N VAL A 39 -3.73 -14.42 -6.39
CA VAL A 39 -5.11 -13.96 -6.17
C VAL A 39 -5.47 -14.01 -4.69
N ILE A 40 -5.18 -15.12 -4.00
CA ILE A 40 -5.46 -15.25 -2.57
C ILE A 40 -4.64 -14.21 -1.77
N ALA A 41 -3.36 -14.03 -2.09
CA ALA A 41 -2.51 -13.05 -1.42
C ALA A 41 -3.06 -11.62 -1.56
N LEU A 42 -3.46 -11.23 -2.78
CA LEU A 42 -4.06 -9.92 -3.06
C LEU A 42 -5.40 -9.74 -2.36
N LEU A 43 -6.28 -10.76 -2.32
CA LEU A 43 -7.55 -10.69 -1.61
C LEU A 43 -7.36 -10.52 -0.09
N HIS A 44 -6.33 -11.16 0.48
CA HIS A 44 -5.96 -10.95 1.87
C HIS A 44 -5.49 -9.51 2.12
N GLU A 45 -4.70 -8.95 1.20
CA GLU A 45 -4.23 -7.57 1.29
C GLU A 45 -5.39 -6.57 1.20
N ILE A 46 -6.36 -6.78 0.29
CA ILE A 46 -7.58 -5.97 0.21
C ILE A 46 -8.37 -6.04 1.52
N LYS A 47 -8.54 -7.23 2.11
CA LYS A 47 -9.22 -7.38 3.40
C LYS A 47 -8.50 -6.60 4.52
N ARG A 48 -7.17 -6.64 4.54
CA ARG A 48 -6.34 -5.92 5.51
C ARG A 48 -6.53 -4.40 5.38
N LEU A 49 -6.45 -3.87 4.17
CA LEU A 49 -6.68 -2.45 3.88
C LEU A 49 -8.11 -2.00 4.23
N ARG A 50 -9.13 -2.81 3.92
CA ARG A 50 -10.52 -2.52 4.33
C ARG A 50 -10.68 -2.46 5.85
N ALA A 51 -10.04 -3.37 6.58
CA ALA A 51 -10.06 -3.34 8.04
C ALA A 51 -9.38 -2.07 8.60
N MET A 52 -8.32 -1.59 7.95
CA MET A 52 -7.68 -0.31 8.31
C MET A 52 -8.63 0.88 8.07
N LEU A 53 -9.29 0.95 6.91
CA LEU A 53 -10.27 2.00 6.62
C LEU A 53 -11.45 2.00 7.61
N LEU A 54 -11.98 0.82 7.93
CA LEU A 54 -13.07 0.69 8.91
C LEU A 54 -12.65 1.19 10.30
N ARG A 55 -11.41 0.91 10.72
CA ARG A 55 -10.87 1.49 11.96
C ARG A 55 -10.81 3.01 11.88
N ALA A 56 -10.35 3.56 10.75
CA ALA A 56 -10.32 5.00 10.53
C ALA A 56 -11.72 5.63 10.70
N GLU A 57 -12.75 5.03 10.11
CA GLU A 57 -14.14 5.49 10.22
C GLU A 57 -14.68 5.41 11.65
N GLN A 58 -14.46 4.29 12.33
CA GLN A 58 -14.89 4.09 13.72
C GLN A 58 -14.24 5.08 14.68
N LEU A 59 -12.98 5.42 14.39
CA LEU A 59 -12.21 6.36 15.15
C LEU A 59 -12.63 7.80 14.85
N ARG A 60 -12.89 8.16 13.57
CA ARG A 60 -13.27 9.51 13.10
C ARG A 60 -14.37 10.18 13.92
N GLU A 61 -15.46 9.46 14.19
CA GLU A 61 -16.63 10.01 14.91
C GLU A 61 -16.39 10.17 16.42
N ARG A 62 -15.33 9.55 16.97
CA ARG A 62 -15.00 9.57 18.41
C ARG A 62 -13.96 10.63 18.80
N PHE A 63 -13.47 11.42 17.84
CA PHE A 63 -12.35 12.36 18.03
C PHE A 63 -12.62 13.84 18.33
N PRO A 64 -13.85 14.36 18.53
CA PRO A 64 -13.97 15.77 18.89
C PRO A 64 -13.49 16.10 20.32
N LYS A 65 -12.94 15.13 21.09
CA LYS A 65 -12.52 15.35 22.49
C LYS A 65 -11.05 14.96 22.72
N PRO A 66 -10.15 15.92 23.03
CA PRO A 66 -8.80 15.61 23.50
C PRO A 66 -8.85 14.91 24.87
N GLY A 67 -7.93 13.96 25.12
CA GLY A 67 -7.85 13.19 26.37
C GLY A 67 -8.81 11.99 26.43
N ASN A 68 -9.14 11.41 25.28
CA ASN A 68 -10.03 10.25 25.19
C ASN A 68 -9.23 8.96 25.44
N CYS A 69 -9.87 7.92 25.98
CA CYS A 69 -9.27 6.60 26.17
C CYS A 69 -8.83 5.92 24.85
N LEU A 70 -9.17 6.51 23.69
CA LEU A 70 -8.81 6.03 22.37
C LEU A 70 -7.56 6.71 21.77
N ASP A 71 -6.94 7.66 22.47
CA ASP A 71 -5.79 8.42 21.96
C ASP A 71 -4.62 7.49 21.59
N GLN A 72 -4.32 6.49 22.42
CA GLN A 72 -3.28 5.49 22.12
C GLN A 72 -3.62 4.61 20.90
N VAL A 73 -4.89 4.29 20.71
CA VAL A 73 -5.36 3.51 19.55
C VAL A 73 -5.23 4.33 18.28
N TRP A 74 -5.46 5.64 18.37
CA TRP A 74 -5.29 6.59 17.29
C TRP A 74 -3.84 6.77 16.89
N GLU A 75 -2.95 7.01 17.85
CA GLU A 75 -1.51 7.14 17.59
C GLU A 75 -0.98 5.89 16.88
N LYS A 76 -1.38 4.70 17.36
CA LYS A 76 -1.04 3.43 16.70
C LYS A 76 -1.61 3.35 15.29
N PHE A 77 -2.87 3.75 15.09
CA PHE A 77 -3.47 3.78 13.76
C PHE A 77 -2.74 4.74 12.81
N GLN A 78 -2.37 5.94 13.26
CA GLN A 78 -1.61 6.90 12.46
C GLN A 78 -0.22 6.36 12.09
N HIS A 79 0.46 5.71 13.05
CA HIS A 79 1.74 5.06 12.80
C HIS A 79 1.61 3.92 11.77
N ASP A 80 0.62 3.04 11.95
CA ASP A 80 0.35 1.93 11.04
C ASP A 80 0.01 2.47 9.62
N LEU A 81 -0.82 3.51 9.53
CA LEU A 81 -1.18 4.16 8.27
C LEU A 81 0.03 4.81 7.58
N ALA A 82 0.90 5.49 8.33
CA ALA A 82 2.10 6.12 7.78
C ALA A 82 3.12 5.09 7.25
N ALA A 83 3.11 3.87 7.80
CA ALA A 83 3.96 2.77 7.36
C ALA A 83 3.47 2.10 6.06
N GLU A 84 2.24 2.36 5.63
CA GLU A 84 1.65 1.73 4.45
C GLU A 84 2.40 2.09 3.15
N PRO A 85 2.73 1.10 2.29
CA PRO A 85 3.47 1.35 1.06
C PRO A 85 2.81 2.40 0.16
N CYS A 86 1.49 2.34 -0.01
CA CYS A 86 0.75 3.28 -0.87
C CYS A 86 0.76 4.72 -0.33
N VAL A 87 0.83 4.91 0.99
CA VAL A 87 0.90 6.23 1.62
C VAL A 87 2.31 6.82 1.46
N ARG A 88 3.33 5.98 1.68
CA ARG A 88 4.73 6.37 1.49
C ARG A 88 5.04 6.71 0.04
N GLU A 89 4.54 5.91 -0.91
CA GLU A 89 4.71 6.14 -2.34
C GLU A 89 4.07 7.45 -2.78
N LEU A 90 2.86 7.77 -2.30
CA LEU A 90 2.23 9.06 -2.59
C LEU A 90 3.08 10.23 -2.07
N GLY A 91 3.67 10.09 -0.88
CA GLY A 91 4.62 11.04 -0.32
C GLY A 91 5.85 11.24 -1.20
N GLN A 92 6.48 10.14 -1.63
CA GLN A 92 7.64 10.15 -2.53
C GLN A 92 7.32 10.80 -3.88
N ILE A 93 6.21 10.42 -4.50
CA ILE A 93 5.76 11.01 -5.78
C ILE A 93 5.52 12.51 -5.61
N LYS A 94 4.86 12.92 -4.52
CA LYS A 94 4.64 14.33 -4.22
C LYS A 94 5.97 15.07 -4.05
N GLU A 95 6.90 14.52 -3.29
CA GLU A 95 8.23 15.08 -3.09
C GLU A 95 8.97 15.24 -4.42
N GLU A 96 9.03 14.19 -5.25
CA GLU A 96 9.63 14.21 -6.58
C GLU A 96 9.01 15.27 -7.50
N LEU A 97 7.68 15.40 -7.48
CA LEU A 97 6.95 16.40 -8.30
C LEU A 97 7.19 17.83 -7.81
N THR A 98 7.36 18.02 -6.51
CA THR A 98 7.63 19.33 -5.90
C THR A 98 9.12 19.67 -5.81
N ALA A 99 10.01 18.72 -6.12
CA ALA A 99 11.44 18.93 -6.06
C ALA A 99 11.85 20.01 -7.07
N PRO A 100 12.67 21.01 -6.67
CA PRO A 100 13.13 22.03 -7.59
C PRO A 100 13.92 21.36 -8.72
N ARG A 101 13.47 21.55 -9.96
CA ARG A 101 14.19 21.11 -11.16
C ARG A 101 15.61 21.63 -11.10
N HIS A 102 16.59 20.74 -10.92
CA HIS A 102 17.99 21.11 -11.04
C HIS A 102 18.22 21.68 -12.45
N ARG A 103 18.38 23.01 -12.54
CA ARG A 103 18.87 23.67 -13.75
C ARG A 103 20.25 23.09 -14.04
N LYS A 104 20.37 22.30 -15.11
CA LYS A 104 21.67 22.01 -15.71
C LYS A 104 22.37 23.35 -15.96
N ARG A 105 23.41 23.67 -15.19
CA ARG A 105 24.35 24.73 -15.55
C ARG A 105 24.98 24.27 -16.87
N LYS A 106 24.56 24.88 -17.98
CA LYS A 106 25.37 24.90 -19.19
C LYS A 106 26.58 25.78 -18.88
N GLY A 107 27.78 25.23 -19.00
CA GLY A 107 29.03 25.98 -19.01
C GLY A 107 30.00 25.59 -17.89
N ALA A 108 30.86 24.61 -18.21
CA ALA A 108 32.31 24.73 -18.10
C ALA A 108 32.91 23.73 -19.10
#